data_AF-A0A5E4U549-F1
#
_entry.id   AF-A0A5E4U549-F1
#
_cell.length_a   1.000
_cell.length_b   1.000
_cell.length_c   1.000
_cell.angle_alpha   90.00
_cell.angle_beta   90.00
_cell.angle_gamma   90.00
#
_symmetry.space_group_name_H-M   'P 1'
#
loop_
_entity.id
_entity.type
_entity.pdbx_description
1 polymer ?
#
loop_
_entity_poly.entity_id
_entity_poly.type
_entity_poly.pdbx_seq_one_letter_code
_entity_poly.pdbx_strand_id
1 'polypeptide(L)'
;MNIGQAAQASGVTAKMIRYYESIGLMPPSPRSEAGYRRYGEQDLHLLRFIRQARRLGFGIDQIRQLLALWQDRDRSSAQVKALAQSHVDELNQRIGELVAMRDTLSHLAMHCQGDDRPECPILEGIAAAELPCHGGESVAPAPERSVGAAASGATPQQTASGNSAAAGPVADGDTQVRHAPPG
;
A
#
# COMPACT_ATOMS: atom_id res chain seq x y z
N MET A 1 -17.80 12.53 3.86
CA MET A 1 -16.41 13.05 3.89
C MET A 1 -15.70 12.72 2.58
N ASN A 2 -14.75 13.56 2.14
CA ASN A 2 -13.95 13.31 0.93
C ASN A 2 -12.78 12.34 1.23
N ILE A 3 -12.04 11.92 0.19
CA ILE A 3 -10.94 10.95 0.35
C ILE A 3 -9.78 11.47 1.22
N GLY A 4 -9.51 12.78 1.20
CA GLY A 4 -8.46 13.39 2.01
C GLY A 4 -8.81 13.39 3.50
N GLN A 5 -10.06 13.75 3.81
CA GLN A 5 -10.63 13.68 5.16
C GLN A 5 -10.65 12.24 5.66
N ALA A 6 -11.07 11.28 4.82
CA ALA A 6 -11.08 9.87 5.19
C ALA A 6 -9.67 9.32 5.44
N ALA A 7 -8.69 9.75 4.63
CA ALA A 7 -7.29 9.39 4.81
C ALA A 7 -6.73 9.87 6.15
N GLN A 8 -7.01 11.12 6.50
CA GLN A 8 -6.58 11.70 7.77
C GLN A 8 -7.26 11.01 8.97
N ALA A 9 -8.57 10.75 8.89
CA ALA A 9 -9.34 10.15 9.98
C ALA A 9 -9.06 8.65 10.20
N SER A 10 -8.71 7.91 9.14
CA SER A 10 -8.34 6.50 9.23
C SER A 10 -6.84 6.26 9.45
N GLY A 11 -6.01 7.27 9.15
CA GLY A 11 -4.55 7.16 9.11
C GLY A 11 -4.05 6.25 7.98
N VAL A 12 -4.83 6.10 6.92
CA VAL A 12 -4.48 5.38 5.68
C VAL A 12 -4.31 6.41 4.57
N THR A 13 -3.26 6.33 3.76
CA THR A 13 -3.07 7.30 2.68
C THR A 13 -4.16 7.20 1.62
N ALA A 14 -4.52 8.31 0.97
CA ALA A 14 -5.51 8.32 -0.11
C ALA A 14 -5.16 7.38 -1.28
N LYS A 15 -3.86 7.13 -1.52
CA LYS A 15 -3.39 6.13 -2.50
C LYS A 15 -3.79 4.71 -2.07
N MET A 16 -3.60 4.37 -0.81
CA MET A 16 -3.96 3.06 -0.26
C MET A 16 -5.48 2.86 -0.21
N ILE A 17 -6.26 3.91 0.08
CA ILE A 17 -7.73 3.84 0.00
C ILE A 17 -8.17 3.45 -1.41
N ARG A 18 -7.65 4.13 -2.44
CA ARG A 18 -7.95 3.79 -3.85
C ARG A 18 -7.51 2.37 -4.21
N TYR A 19 -6.35 1.94 -3.69
CA TYR A 19 -5.86 0.59 -3.89
C TYR A 19 -6.81 -0.46 -3.28
N TYR A 20 -7.24 -0.26 -2.03
CA TYR A 20 -8.20 -1.16 -1.36
C TYR A 20 -9.55 -1.21 -2.08
N GLU A 21 -10.01 -0.11 -2.68
CA GLU A 21 -11.17 -0.11 -3.57
C GLU A 21 -10.89 -0.92 -4.85
N SER A 22 -9.72 -0.77 -5.48
CA SER A 22 -9.41 -1.47 -6.74
C SER A 22 -9.33 -2.98 -6.60
N ILE A 23 -8.90 -3.48 -5.45
CA ILE A 23 -8.84 -4.91 -5.14
C ILE A 23 -10.15 -5.42 -4.51
N GLY A 24 -11.18 -4.56 -4.41
CA GLY A 24 -12.49 -4.92 -3.86
C GLY A 24 -12.44 -5.30 -2.37
N LEU A 25 -11.54 -4.72 -1.58
CA LEU A 25 -11.47 -4.92 -0.13
C LEU A 25 -12.44 -3.99 0.62
N MET A 26 -12.82 -2.89 -0.02
CA MET A 26 -13.91 -2.03 0.43
C MET A 26 -15.05 -2.04 -0.58
N PRO A 27 -16.31 -1.93 -0.12
CA PRO A 27 -17.42 -1.72 -1.03
C PRO A 27 -17.23 -0.42 -1.81
N PRO A 28 -17.63 -0.38 -3.10
CA PRO A 28 -17.52 0.83 -3.89
C PRO A 28 -18.39 1.94 -3.26
N SER A 29 -17.75 3.04 -2.88
CA SER A 29 -18.46 4.21 -2.34
C SER A 29 -19.45 4.75 -3.39
N PRO A 30 -20.71 5.04 -3.02
CA PRO A 30 -21.67 5.64 -3.93
C PRO A 30 -21.12 6.98 -4.44
N ARG A 31 -21.12 7.14 -5.76
CA ARG A 31 -20.79 8.42 -6.38
C ARG A 31 -21.91 9.40 -6.05
N SER A 32 -21.58 10.56 -5.51
CA SER A 32 -22.55 11.65 -5.39
C SER A 32 -22.98 12.11 -6.80
N GLU A 33 -24.10 12.82 -6.90
CA GLU A 33 -24.55 13.45 -8.16
C GLU A 33 -23.46 14.34 -8.81
N ALA A 34 -22.59 14.95 -8.01
CA ALA A 34 -21.44 15.74 -8.48
C ALA A 34 -20.20 14.91 -8.88
N GLY A 35 -20.29 13.58 -8.96
CA GLY A 35 -19.21 12.68 -9.39
C GLY A 35 -18.15 12.34 -8.33
N TYR A 36 -18.22 12.92 -7.12
CA TYR A 36 -17.26 12.67 -6.04
C TYR A 36 -17.63 11.45 -5.19
N ARG A 37 -16.62 10.69 -4.73
CA ARG A 37 -16.78 9.62 -3.72
C ARG A 37 -16.99 10.21 -2.34
N ARG A 38 -17.99 9.68 -1.61
CA ARG A 38 -18.26 10.04 -0.21
C ARG A 38 -18.00 8.85 0.69
N TYR A 39 -17.07 9.02 1.62
CA TYR A 39 -16.85 8.07 2.69
C TYR A 39 -17.75 8.45 3.88
N GLY A 40 -18.24 7.44 4.60
CA GLY A 40 -18.98 7.56 5.85
C GLY A 40 -18.20 7.00 7.03
N GLU A 41 -18.82 6.99 8.21
CA GLU A 41 -18.22 6.42 9.42
C GLU A 41 -17.93 4.92 9.28
N GLN A 42 -18.82 4.17 8.65
CA GLN A 42 -18.61 2.73 8.42
C GLN A 42 -17.33 2.46 7.60
N ASP A 43 -17.07 3.28 6.59
CA ASP A 43 -15.84 3.19 5.79
C ASP A 43 -14.59 3.51 6.62
N LEU A 44 -14.68 4.48 7.54
CA LEU A 44 -13.57 4.78 8.45
C LEU A 44 -13.28 3.62 9.39
N HIS A 45 -14.32 2.99 9.94
CA HIS A 45 -14.18 1.80 10.78
C HIS A 45 -13.50 0.66 10.00
N LEU A 46 -13.92 0.45 8.76
CA LEU A 46 -13.34 -0.55 7.86
C LEU A 46 -11.86 -0.25 7.56
N LEU A 47 -11.53 0.99 7.21
CA LEU A 47 -10.16 1.41 6.93
C LEU A 47 -9.24 1.27 8.15
N ARG A 48 -9.74 1.62 9.35
CA ARG A 48 -9.01 1.41 10.61
C ARG A 48 -8.77 -0.07 10.87
N PHE A 49 -9.76 -0.93 10.61
CA PHE A 49 -9.63 -2.37 10.74
C PHE A 49 -8.56 -2.93 9.79
N ILE A 50 -8.63 -2.59 8.50
CA ILE A 50 -7.65 -3.02 7.49
C ILE A 50 -6.24 -2.57 7.90
N ARG A 51 -6.08 -1.33 8.35
CA ARG A 51 -4.80 -0.81 8.83
C ARG A 51 -4.26 -1.64 9.99
N GLN A 52 -5.08 -1.97 10.98
CA GLN A 52 -4.63 -2.74 12.14
C GLN A 52 -4.27 -4.18 11.76
N ALA A 53 -5.07 -4.82 10.90
CA ALA A 53 -4.77 -6.16 10.41
C ALA A 53 -3.44 -6.21 9.62
N ARG A 54 -3.18 -5.20 8.78
CA ARG A 54 -1.88 -5.05 8.10
C ARG A 54 -0.72 -4.88 9.08
N ARG A 55 -0.92 -4.18 10.20
CA ARG A 55 0.11 -4.02 11.24
C ARG A 55 0.43 -5.32 11.97
N LEU A 56 -0.53 -6.24 12.06
CA LEU A 56 -0.35 -7.57 12.64
C LEU A 56 0.26 -8.58 11.65
N GLY A 57 0.57 -8.13 10.43
CA GLY A 57 1.19 -8.97 9.41
C GLY A 57 0.20 -9.79 8.59
N PHE A 58 -1.12 -9.58 8.72
CA PHE A 58 -2.08 -10.29 7.89
C PHE A 58 -1.94 -9.90 6.40
N GLY A 59 -1.96 -10.91 5.55
CA GLY A 59 -2.03 -10.77 4.10
C GLY A 59 -3.38 -10.18 3.65
N ILE A 60 -3.45 -9.72 2.40
CA ILE A 60 -4.68 -9.12 1.85
C ILE A 60 -5.83 -10.15 1.85
N ASP A 61 -5.54 -11.41 1.53
CA ASP A 61 -6.55 -12.47 1.48
C ASP A 61 -7.07 -12.84 2.86
N GLN A 62 -6.19 -12.93 3.86
CA GLN A 62 -6.58 -13.12 5.27
C GLN A 62 -7.43 -11.94 5.77
N ILE A 63 -7.09 -10.71 5.39
CA ILE A 63 -7.89 -9.52 5.74
C ILE A 63 -9.28 -9.62 5.10
N ARG A 64 -9.39 -10.08 3.86
CA ARG A 64 -10.70 -10.29 3.21
C ARG A 64 -11.55 -11.29 3.97
N GLN A 65 -10.97 -12.41 4.40
CA GLN A 65 -11.66 -13.40 5.22
C GLN A 65 -12.11 -12.82 6.56
N LEU A 66 -11.20 -12.10 7.24
CA LEU A 66 -11.53 -11.39 8.49
C LEU A 66 -12.66 -10.38 8.29
N LEU A 67 -12.71 -9.68 7.16
CA LEU A 67 -13.77 -8.72 6.84
C LEU A 67 -15.12 -9.39 6.58
N ALA A 68 -15.14 -10.50 5.83
CA ALA A 68 -16.34 -11.29 5.63
C ALA A 68 -16.88 -11.80 6.97
N LEU A 69 -15.99 -12.35 7.81
CA LEU A 69 -16.28 -12.75 9.17
C LEU A 69 -16.58 -11.56 10.08
N TRP A 70 -16.31 -10.31 9.71
CA TRP A 70 -16.63 -9.15 10.53
C TRP A 70 -18.00 -8.57 10.23
N GLN A 71 -18.43 -8.65 8.98
CA GLN A 71 -19.73 -8.19 8.52
C GLN A 71 -20.86 -9.16 8.87
N ASP A 72 -20.55 -10.46 8.98
CA ASP A 72 -21.51 -11.46 9.44
C ASP A 72 -21.84 -11.25 10.94
N ARG A 73 -23.11 -11.03 11.25
CA ARG A 73 -23.60 -10.74 12.61
C ARG A 73 -23.99 -11.99 13.40
N ASP A 74 -24.17 -13.12 12.72
CA ASP A 74 -24.56 -14.41 13.34
C ASP A 74 -23.36 -15.37 13.51
N ARG A 75 -22.16 -14.84 13.32
CA ARG A 75 -20.90 -15.59 13.34
C ARG A 75 -20.62 -16.31 14.66
N SER A 76 -20.10 -17.53 14.52
CA SER A 76 -19.39 -18.19 15.61
C SER A 76 -17.98 -17.59 15.76
N SER A 77 -17.62 -17.18 16.99
CA SER A 77 -16.28 -16.67 17.32
C SER A 77 -15.17 -17.71 17.07
N ALA A 78 -15.53 -18.97 16.85
CA ALA A 78 -14.63 -20.07 16.56
C ALA A 78 -13.83 -19.85 15.26
N GLN A 79 -14.47 -19.36 14.19
CA GLN A 79 -13.78 -19.17 12.90
C GLN A 79 -12.74 -18.05 12.96
N VAL A 80 -13.06 -16.93 13.62
CA VAL A 80 -12.13 -15.82 13.82
C VAL A 80 -10.94 -16.28 14.67
N LYS A 81 -11.21 -17.07 15.73
CA LYS A 81 -10.15 -17.64 16.58
C LYS A 81 -9.24 -18.57 15.79
N ALA A 82 -9.80 -19.45 14.97
CA ALA A 82 -9.02 -20.38 14.15
C ALA A 82 -8.09 -19.64 13.18
N LEU A 83 -8.59 -18.61 12.50
CA LEU A 83 -7.78 -17.80 11.58
C LEU A 83 -6.66 -17.05 12.31
N ALA A 84 -6.96 -16.48 13.48
CA ALA A 84 -5.96 -15.82 14.31
C ALA A 84 -4.88 -16.81 14.80
N GLN A 85 -5.28 -18.02 15.21
CA GLN A 85 -4.35 -19.04 15.68
C GLN A 85 -3.44 -19.54 14.56
N SER A 86 -3.97 -19.79 13.36
CA SER A 86 -3.18 -20.16 12.18
C SER A 86 -2.09 -19.14 11.90
N HIS A 87 -2.44 -17.85 11.95
CA HIS A 87 -1.46 -16.76 11.72
C HIS A 87 -0.42 -16.69 12.84
N VAL A 88 -0.81 -16.94 14.10
CA VAL A 88 0.14 -17.05 15.21
C VAL A 88 1.13 -18.19 14.99
N ASP A 89 0.65 -19.34 14.50
CA ASP A 89 1.49 -20.50 14.22
C ASP A 89 2.47 -20.23 13.06
N GLU A 90 2.01 -19.59 11.99
CA GLU A 90 2.85 -19.10 10.88
C GLU A 90 3.95 -18.13 11.36
N LEU A 91 3.58 -17.17 12.23
CA LEU A 91 4.54 -16.25 12.83
C LEU A 91 5.56 -16.97 13.71
N ASN A 92 5.13 -17.94 14.51
CA ASN A 92 6.02 -18.73 15.37
C ASN A 92 7.02 -19.55 14.54
N GLN A 93 6.57 -20.14 13.44
CA GLN A 93 7.45 -20.83 12.50
C GLN A 93 8.50 -19.87 11.94
N ARG A 94 8.07 -18.69 11.47
CA ARG A 94 9.00 -17.70 10.91
C ARG A 94 9.97 -17.17 11.95
N ILE A 95 9.52 -16.98 13.19
CA ILE A 95 10.40 -16.62 14.32
C ILE A 95 11.44 -17.71 14.54
N GLY A 96 11.05 -18.99 14.53
CA GLY A 96 11.98 -20.12 14.66
C GLY A 96 13.08 -20.11 13.59
N GLU A 97 12.69 -19.90 12.33
CA GLU A 97 13.64 -19.77 11.21
C GLU A 97 14.60 -18.58 11.39
N LEU A 98 14.06 -17.41 11.77
CA LEU A 98 14.85 -16.20 12.00
C LEU A 98 15.81 -16.34 13.20
N VAL A 99 15.38 -17.03 14.25
CA VAL A 99 16.22 -17.35 15.42
C VAL A 99 17.35 -18.28 15.00
N ALA A 100 17.07 -19.34 14.25
CA ALA A 100 18.11 -20.26 13.77
C ALA A 100 19.16 -19.55 12.88
N MET A 101 18.71 -18.69 11.97
CA MET A 101 19.60 -17.86 11.14
C MET A 101 20.45 -16.92 11.99
N ARG A 102 19.82 -16.20 12.93
CA ARG A 102 20.53 -15.30 13.87
C ARG A 102 21.58 -16.06 14.67
N ASP A 103 21.24 -17.24 15.18
CA ASP A 103 22.12 -18.02 16.05
C ASP A 103 23.31 -18.55 15.25
N THR A 104 23.09 -18.97 14.00
CA THR A 104 24.18 -19.34 13.07
C THR A 104 25.12 -18.17 12.83
N LEU A 105 24.58 -17.00 12.47
CA LEU A 105 25.40 -15.80 12.25
C LEU A 105 26.14 -15.35 13.51
N SER A 106 25.47 -15.42 14.66
CA SER A 106 26.07 -15.07 15.95
C SER A 106 27.21 -16.03 16.31
N HIS A 107 27.03 -17.33 16.05
CA HIS A 107 28.07 -18.33 16.23
C HIS A 107 29.29 -18.03 15.35
N LEU A 108 29.09 -17.80 14.05
CA LEU A 108 30.18 -17.45 13.13
C LEU A 108 30.88 -16.15 13.54
N ALA A 109 30.13 -15.14 13.96
CA ALA A 109 30.68 -13.87 14.42
C ALA A 109 31.53 -14.01 15.68
N MET A 110 31.14 -14.85 16.65
CA MET A 110 31.94 -15.11 17.85
C MET A 110 33.29 -15.76 17.55
N HIS A 111 33.39 -16.53 16.46
CA HIS A 111 34.63 -17.20 16.06
C HIS A 111 35.49 -16.34 15.14
N CYS A 112 34.98 -15.19 14.69
CA CYS A 112 35.74 -14.23 13.91
C CYS A 112 36.49 -13.27 14.84
N GLN A 113 37.79 -13.10 14.61
CA GLN A 113 38.64 -12.21 15.40
C GLN A 113 38.44 -10.73 15.02
N GLY A 114 37.91 -10.46 13.83
CA GLY A 114 37.60 -9.11 13.35
C GLY A 114 38.85 -8.24 13.09
N ASP A 115 39.98 -8.85 12.74
CA ASP A 115 41.23 -8.18 12.44
C ASP A 115 41.48 -8.09 10.91
N ASP A 116 42.60 -7.47 10.51
CA ASP A 116 42.97 -7.28 9.09
C ASP A 116 43.43 -8.57 8.39
N ARG A 117 43.12 -9.75 8.96
CA ARG A 117 43.50 -11.04 8.36
C ARG A 117 42.49 -11.47 7.30
N PRO A 118 42.96 -12.13 6.23
CA PRO A 118 42.08 -12.65 5.18
C PRO A 118 41.30 -13.91 5.60
N GLU A 119 41.70 -14.56 6.69
CA GLU A 119 41.06 -15.77 7.21
C GLU A 119 39.83 -15.39 8.03
N CYS A 120 38.65 -15.51 7.42
CA CYS A 120 37.38 -15.13 8.03
C CYS A 120 36.46 -16.35 8.18
N PRO A 121 36.30 -16.88 9.40
CA PRO A 121 35.42 -18.01 9.68
C PRO A 121 33.95 -17.79 9.28
N ILE A 122 33.53 -16.53 9.14
CA ILE A 122 32.19 -16.18 8.65
C ILE A 122 32.04 -16.53 7.16
N LEU A 123 33.02 -16.16 6.33
CA LEU A 123 32.98 -16.43 4.89
C LEU A 123 33.10 -17.93 4.62
N GLU A 124 33.97 -18.62 5.37
CA GLU A 124 34.09 -20.08 5.31
C GLU A 124 32.81 -20.77 5.77
N GLY A 125 32.21 -20.31 6.88
CA GLY A 125 30.97 -20.86 7.40
C GLY A 125 29.77 -20.67 6.48
N ILE A 126 29.66 -19.53 5.79
CA ILE A 126 28.60 -19.29 4.80
C ILE A 126 28.84 -20.11 3.52
N ALA A 127 30.09 -20.27 3.10
CA ALA A 127 30.45 -21.07 1.92
C ALA A 127 30.33 -22.58 2.16
N ALA A 128 30.58 -23.04 3.40
CA ALA A 128 30.49 -24.44 3.80
C ALA A 128 29.09 -24.85 4.27
N ALA A 129 28.28 -23.89 4.73
CA ALA A 129 26.86 -24.12 4.92
C ALA A 129 26.22 -24.32 3.55
N GLU A 130 26.07 -25.59 3.13
CA GLU A 130 24.86 -25.98 2.41
C GLU A 130 23.70 -25.61 3.34
N LEU A 131 23.24 -24.37 3.21
CA LEU A 131 22.05 -23.86 3.88
C LEU A 131 20.98 -24.94 3.75
N PRO A 132 20.43 -25.45 4.87
CA PRO A 132 19.45 -26.52 4.81
C PRO A 132 18.40 -26.15 3.76
N CYS A 133 18.31 -26.94 2.69
CA CYS A 133 17.32 -26.76 1.66
C CYS A 133 15.94 -27.00 2.32
N HIS A 134 15.34 -25.96 2.86
CA HIS A 134 13.99 -26.00 3.40
C HIS A 134 13.12 -25.28 2.38
N GLY A 135 12.53 -26.09 1.49
CA GLY A 135 11.59 -25.63 0.48
C GLY A 135 10.45 -24.86 1.13
N GLY A 136 10.28 -23.62 0.69
CA GLY A 136 9.21 -22.72 1.10
C GLY A 136 9.15 -21.55 0.13
N GLU A 137 8.06 -21.49 -0.60
CA GLU A 137 7.77 -20.63 -1.74
C GLU A 137 8.12 -19.14 -1.52
N SER A 138 8.71 -18.56 -2.55
CA SER A 138 9.07 -17.13 -2.65
C SER A 138 7.87 -16.22 -2.35
N VAL A 139 7.80 -15.67 -1.14
CA VAL A 139 6.99 -14.47 -0.88
C VAL A 139 7.77 -13.29 -1.45
N ALA A 140 7.33 -12.85 -2.63
CA ALA A 140 7.93 -11.77 -3.39
C ALA A 140 8.19 -10.50 -2.55
N PRO A 141 9.36 -9.87 -2.68
CA PRO A 141 9.62 -8.58 -2.04
C PRO A 141 8.69 -7.51 -2.63
N ALA A 142 8.08 -6.73 -1.75
CA ALA A 142 7.25 -5.59 -2.10
C ALA A 142 8.03 -4.61 -3.02
N PRO A 143 7.37 -3.95 -4.00
CA PRO A 143 8.07 -3.10 -4.95
C PRO A 143 8.69 -1.88 -4.25
N GLU A 144 10.01 -1.78 -4.34
CA GLU A 144 10.78 -0.63 -3.93
C GLU A 144 10.32 0.62 -4.70
N ARG A 145 9.96 1.66 -3.94
CA ARG A 145 9.68 2.97 -4.51
C ARG A 145 11.01 3.62 -4.87
N SER A 146 11.22 3.84 -6.17
CA SER A 146 12.18 4.81 -6.66
C SER A 146 11.81 6.19 -6.14
N VAL A 147 12.60 6.68 -5.19
CA VAL A 147 12.59 8.07 -4.74
C VAL A 147 13.78 8.77 -5.39
N GLY A 148 13.49 9.80 -6.18
CA GLY A 148 14.39 10.93 -6.40
C GLY A 148 14.93 11.10 -7.82
N ALA A 149 14.38 12.08 -8.52
CA ALA A 149 15.20 13.04 -9.25
C ALA A 149 14.50 14.41 -9.19
N ALA A 150 14.97 15.22 -8.24
CA ALA A 150 14.64 16.63 -8.12
C ALA A 150 15.27 17.40 -9.29
N ALA A 151 14.49 18.28 -9.92
CA ALA A 151 15.01 19.36 -10.76
C ALA A 151 14.69 20.68 -10.05
N SER A 152 15.71 21.23 -9.38
CA SER A 152 15.77 22.61 -8.92
C SER A 152 16.66 23.41 -9.85
N GLY A 153 16.25 24.64 -10.14
CA GLY A 153 16.99 25.66 -10.88
C GLY A 153 16.26 26.03 -12.17
N ALA A 154 16.06 27.28 -12.55
CA ALA A 154 16.43 28.56 -11.98
C ALA A 154 15.55 29.60 -12.68
N THR A 155 15.11 30.62 -11.95
CA THR A 155 14.57 31.87 -12.53
C THR A 155 15.71 32.64 -13.19
N PRO A 156 15.49 33.30 -14.34
CA PRO A 156 15.77 34.73 -14.36
C PRO A 156 14.71 35.57 -15.11
N GLN A 157 14.70 36.85 -14.73
CA GLN A 157 13.88 37.97 -15.17
C GLN A 157 14.25 38.53 -16.57
N GLN A 158 13.25 39.19 -17.18
CA GLN A 158 13.30 40.33 -18.14
C GLN A 158 13.83 40.00 -19.56
N THR A 159 13.19 40.45 -20.65
CA THR A 159 13.00 41.87 -21.02
C THR A 159 11.77 42.13 -21.90
N ALA A 160 11.37 43.40 -21.92
CA ALA A 160 10.33 43.99 -22.76
C ALA A 160 10.85 44.40 -24.16
N SER A 161 10.01 44.20 -25.19
CA SER A 161 9.91 44.87 -26.50
C SER A 161 9.13 43.91 -27.40
N GLY A 162 7.93 44.17 -27.93
CA GLY A 162 7.45 45.37 -28.58
C GLY A 162 7.32 45.07 -30.08
N ASN A 163 6.14 44.65 -30.57
CA ASN A 163 5.49 45.26 -31.74
C ASN A 163 4.18 44.57 -32.17
N SER A 164 3.21 45.44 -32.44
CA SER A 164 2.07 45.38 -33.37
C SER A 164 2.12 44.33 -34.48
N ALA A 165 0.98 43.70 -34.77
CA ALA A 165 0.16 44.08 -35.93
C ALA A 165 -1.08 43.17 -36.14
N ALA A 166 -2.17 43.85 -36.52
CA ALA A 166 -3.14 43.49 -37.55
C ALA A 166 -4.34 42.55 -37.27
N ALA A 167 -5.50 43.14 -37.62
CA ALA A 167 -6.72 42.55 -38.20
C ALA A 167 -7.54 41.59 -37.31
N GLY A 168 -8.84 41.74 -37.08
CA GLY A 168 -9.92 42.37 -37.85
C GLY A 168 -11.15 41.43 -37.72
N PRO A 169 -12.40 41.93 -37.67
CA PRO A 169 -13.54 41.27 -37.02
C PRO A 169 -14.51 40.58 -37.99
N VAL A 170 -15.36 39.65 -37.50
CA VAL A 170 -16.73 39.25 -37.95
C VAL A 170 -17.05 37.85 -37.36
N ALA A 171 -18.26 37.39 -37.06
CA ALA A 171 -19.64 37.89 -37.14
C ALA A 171 -20.55 37.04 -36.23
N ASP A 172 -21.76 37.57 -36.04
CA ASP A 172 -22.98 37.03 -35.45
C ASP A 172 -23.34 35.57 -35.77
N GLY A 173 -24.08 34.96 -34.85
CA GLY A 173 -24.68 33.63 -35.01
C GLY A 173 -25.73 33.32 -33.95
N ASP A 174 -26.76 34.15 -33.88
CA ASP A 174 -28.07 33.85 -33.29
C ASP A 174 -28.62 32.53 -33.88
N THR A 175 -29.08 31.58 -33.04
CA THR A 175 -30.25 30.72 -33.35
C THR A 175 -30.77 30.08 -32.07
N GLN A 176 -32.01 30.42 -31.79
CA GLN A 176 -32.84 29.99 -30.69
C GLN A 176 -33.73 28.78 -31.09
N VAL A 177 -34.36 28.17 -30.07
CA VAL A 177 -35.60 27.35 -30.08
C VAL A 177 -35.47 25.91 -30.69
N ARG A 178 -36.07 24.79 -30.21
CA ARG A 178 -37.35 24.51 -29.51
C ARG A 178 -37.36 23.20 -28.70
N HIS A 179 -38.27 23.16 -27.72
CA HIS A 179 -38.80 22.01 -26.97
C HIS A 179 -39.44 20.89 -27.80
N ALA A 180 -39.42 19.66 -27.26
CA ALA A 180 -40.57 18.73 -27.20
C ALA A 180 -40.33 17.60 -26.16
N PRO A 181 -41.33 17.21 -25.33
CA PRO A 181 -41.27 16.06 -24.40
C PRO A 181 -41.84 14.75 -25.03
N PRO A 182 -41.53 13.56 -24.48
CA PRO A 182 -42.12 12.30 -24.92
C PRO A 182 -43.47 12.01 -24.24
N GLY A 183 -44.35 11.31 -24.97
CA GLY A 183 -45.64 10.78 -24.49
C GLY A 183 -45.54 9.41 -23.84
#